data_AF-A0A6P3ZFP7-F1
#
_entry.id   AF-A0A6P3ZFP7-F1
#
_cell.length_a   1.000
_cell.length_b   1.000
_cell.length_c   1.000
_cell.angle_alpha   90.00
_cell.angle_beta   90.00
_cell.angle_gamma   90.00
#
_symmetry.space_group_name_H-M   'P 1'
#
loop_
_entity.id
_entity.type
_entity.pdbx_description
1 polymer ?
#
loop_
_entity_poly.entity_id
_entity_poly.type
_entity_poly.pdbx_seq_one_letter_code
_entity_poly.pdbx_strand_id
1 'polypeptide(L)'
;FRYILESTSFELFFKFVELPNFDVAPDAFSTFKDLLTKHETLVSEYLTSHYDEFFDLYEKLLTSPNYVTRRQSLKLLSEFLLESSNSHIMKRYIVEVRYLKVMMTLLKDSSKNIQISAFHIFKVFVANPNKPREIKVILAKNHEKLLELLHNLSAGKGAAEDDQFEEEKELIMKEIERVARTCRLEC
;
A
#
# COMPACT_ATOMS: atom_id res chain seq x y z
N PHE A 1 20.53 7.94 -12.84
CA PHE A 1 19.61 7.71 -11.72
C PHE A 1 19.26 9.00 -11.00
N ARG A 2 20.12 9.59 -10.14
CA ARG A 2 19.80 10.82 -9.39
C ARG A 2 19.26 11.97 -10.25
N TYR A 3 19.94 12.32 -11.35
CA TYR A 3 19.50 13.39 -12.25
C TYR A 3 18.11 13.18 -12.86
N ILE A 4 17.72 11.92 -13.11
CA ILE A 4 16.39 11.62 -13.67
C ILE A 4 15.34 11.75 -12.57
N LEU A 5 15.61 11.17 -11.39
CA LEU A 5 14.70 11.16 -10.25
C LEU A 5 14.38 12.59 -9.76
N GLU A 6 15.37 13.47 -9.75
CA GLU A 6 15.25 14.89 -9.36
C GLU A 6 14.73 15.80 -10.50
N SER A 7 14.44 15.26 -11.68
CA SER A 7 13.97 16.06 -12.82
C SER A 7 12.46 16.07 -12.94
N THR A 8 11.90 17.14 -13.52
CA THR A 8 10.48 17.21 -13.92
C THR A 8 10.08 16.10 -14.89
N SER A 9 11.05 15.49 -15.58
CA SER A 9 10.81 14.34 -16.46
C SER A 9 10.40 13.09 -15.68
N PHE A 10 10.76 12.98 -14.40
CA PHE A 10 10.31 11.88 -13.54
C PHE A 10 8.79 11.87 -13.39
N GLU A 11 8.18 13.04 -13.17
CA GLU A 11 6.73 13.17 -13.03
C GLU A 11 5.96 12.69 -14.27
N LEU A 12 6.60 12.72 -15.45
CA LEU A 12 5.98 12.22 -16.67
C LEU A 12 5.69 10.71 -16.61
N PHE A 13 6.43 9.93 -15.81
CA PHE A 13 6.16 8.51 -15.64
C PHE A 13 4.76 8.26 -15.05
N PHE A 14 4.27 9.11 -14.14
CA PHE A 14 2.89 9.00 -13.64
C PHE A 14 1.83 9.13 -14.74
N LYS A 15 2.15 9.83 -15.84
CA LYS A 15 1.27 9.92 -17.02
C LYS A 15 1.50 8.75 -17.97
N PHE A 16 2.76 8.34 -18.18
CA PHE A 16 3.11 7.28 -19.12
C PHE A 16 2.57 5.91 -18.71
N VAL A 17 2.56 5.60 -17.40
CA VAL A 17 2.02 4.33 -16.88
C VAL A 17 0.49 4.23 -16.93
N GLU A 18 -0.20 5.35 -17.17
CA GLU A 18 -1.66 5.41 -17.34
C GLU A 18 -2.09 5.39 -18.81
N LEU A 19 -1.14 5.42 -19.76
CA LEU A 19 -1.48 5.40 -21.17
C LEU A 19 -2.20 4.10 -21.54
N PRO A 20 -3.27 4.15 -22.36
CA PRO A 20 -3.99 2.96 -22.80
C PRO A 20 -3.19 2.13 -23.82
N ASN A 21 -2.01 2.60 -24.23
CA ASN A 21 -1.16 1.90 -25.18
C ASN A 21 -0.45 0.73 -24.48
N PHE A 22 -0.84 -0.48 -24.87
CA PHE A 22 -0.35 -1.74 -24.31
C PHE A 22 1.12 -2.04 -24.59
N ASP A 23 1.76 -1.37 -25.55
CA ASP A 23 3.19 -1.55 -25.84
C ASP A 23 4.05 -0.58 -25.02
N VAL A 24 3.58 0.65 -24.82
CA VAL A 24 4.37 1.72 -24.18
C VAL A 24 4.24 1.73 -22.65
N ALA A 25 3.04 1.49 -22.12
CA ALA A 25 2.80 1.57 -20.69
C ALA A 25 3.60 0.54 -19.86
N PRO A 26 3.77 -0.73 -20.30
CA PRO A 26 4.61 -1.70 -19.58
C PRO A 26 6.09 -1.30 -19.52
N ASP A 27 6.65 -0.81 -20.62
CA ASP A 27 8.05 -0.35 -20.68
C ASP A 27 8.29 0.88 -19.81
N ALA A 28 7.33 1.82 -19.84
CA ALA A 28 7.33 2.97 -18.94
C ALA A 28 7.24 2.54 -17.48
N PHE A 29 6.40 1.56 -17.16
CA PHE A 29 6.27 1.02 -15.80
C PHE A 29 7.55 0.31 -15.34
N SER A 30 8.19 -0.47 -16.22
CA SER A 30 9.47 -1.13 -15.94
C SER A 30 10.55 -0.11 -15.58
N THR A 31 10.63 0.98 -16.36
CA THR A 31 11.57 2.08 -16.08
C THR A 31 11.22 2.81 -14.78
N PHE A 32 9.93 3.07 -14.55
CA PHE A 32 9.46 3.71 -13.31
C PHE A 32 9.79 2.87 -12.08
N LYS A 33 9.59 1.54 -12.16
CA LYS A 33 9.98 0.59 -11.13
C LYS A 33 11.48 0.63 -10.87
N ASP A 34 12.31 0.53 -11.91
CA ASP A 34 13.77 0.58 -11.77
C ASP A 34 14.25 1.88 -11.10
N LEU A 35 13.63 3.01 -11.44
CA LEU A 35 13.94 4.31 -10.81
C LEU A 35 13.59 4.34 -9.32
N LEU A 36 12.58 3.56 -8.89
CA LEU A 36 12.07 3.51 -7.52
C LEU A 36 12.62 2.37 -6.67
N THR A 37 13.35 1.41 -7.24
CA THR A 37 13.85 0.24 -6.47
C THR A 37 15.34 -0.03 -6.62
N LYS A 38 15.98 0.38 -7.73
CA LYS A 38 17.36 -0.04 -8.02
C LYS A 38 18.43 0.58 -7.12
N HIS A 39 18.20 1.81 -6.65
CA HIS A 39 19.13 2.54 -5.79
C HIS A 39 18.42 3.04 -4.55
N GLU A 40 18.09 2.10 -3.66
CA GLU A 40 17.37 2.29 -2.41
C GLU A 40 17.73 3.55 -1.63
N THR A 41 19.02 3.83 -1.40
CA THR A 41 19.45 5.03 -0.66
C THR A 41 19.06 6.34 -1.37
N LEU A 42 19.21 6.40 -2.70
CA LEU A 42 18.83 7.58 -3.48
C LEU A 42 17.32 7.76 -3.54
N VAL A 43 16.57 6.66 -3.64
CA VAL A 43 15.10 6.68 -3.60
C VAL A 43 14.63 7.18 -2.24
N SER A 44 15.23 6.69 -1.17
CA SER A 44 14.94 7.11 0.19
C SER A 44 15.19 8.61 0.41
N GLU A 45 16.33 9.13 -0.05
CA GLU A 45 16.63 10.58 -0.02
C GLU A 45 15.58 11.40 -0.79
N TYR A 46 15.22 10.95 -2.00
CA TYR A 46 14.23 11.61 -2.84
C TYR A 46 12.83 11.62 -2.21
N LEU A 47 12.34 10.45 -1.78
CA LEU A 47 11.03 10.29 -1.14
C LEU A 47 10.93 11.07 0.17
N THR A 48 12.04 11.25 0.88
CA THR A 48 12.08 12.09 2.08
C THR A 48 11.85 13.56 1.74
N SER A 49 12.46 14.03 0.65
CA SER A 49 12.42 15.44 0.24
C SER A 49 11.13 15.81 -0.49
N HIS A 50 10.51 14.85 -1.19
CA HIS A 50 9.33 15.05 -2.05
C HIS A 50 8.11 14.26 -1.59
N TYR A 51 8.05 13.89 -0.30
CA TYR A 51 7.05 12.96 0.23
C TYR A 51 5.62 13.30 -0.18
N ASP A 52 5.18 14.53 0.10
CA ASP A 52 3.79 14.94 -0.08
C ASP A 52 3.42 14.95 -1.57
N GLU A 53 4.26 15.57 -2.41
CA GLU A 53 4.05 15.62 -3.86
C GLU A 53 4.06 14.21 -4.50
N PHE A 54 5.03 13.38 -4.13
CA PHE A 54 5.16 12.03 -4.66
C PHE A 54 3.94 11.19 -4.34
N PHE A 55 3.52 11.14 -3.06
CA PHE A 55 2.41 10.29 -2.67
C PHE A 55 1.04 10.85 -3.11
N ASP A 56 0.91 12.16 -3.30
CA ASP A 56 -0.27 12.77 -3.94
C ASP A 56 -0.43 12.32 -5.40
N LEU A 57 0.68 12.18 -6.13
CA LEU A 57 0.67 11.59 -7.48
C LEU A 57 0.47 10.08 -7.45
N TYR A 58 1.11 9.38 -6.51
CA TYR A 58 1.04 7.93 -6.39
C TYR A 58 -0.37 7.45 -6.00
N GLU A 59 -1.09 8.20 -5.17
CA GLU A 59 -2.48 7.90 -4.81
C GLU A 59 -3.39 7.85 -6.04
N LYS A 60 -3.12 8.68 -7.06
CA LYS A 60 -3.90 8.67 -8.32
C LYS A 60 -3.72 7.36 -9.08
N LEU A 61 -2.51 6.79 -9.08
CA LEU A 61 -2.26 5.44 -9.62
C LEU A 61 -2.98 4.38 -8.78
N LEU A 62 -2.98 4.59 -7.46
CA LEU A 62 -3.78 3.92 -6.42
C LEU A 62 -5.22 3.65 -6.84
N THR A 63 -5.86 4.73 -7.25
CA THR A 63 -7.30 4.83 -7.51
C THR A 63 -7.64 4.90 -8.99
N SER A 64 -6.69 4.58 -9.87
CA SER A 64 -6.89 4.66 -11.32
C SER A 64 -8.02 3.74 -11.78
N PRO A 65 -8.83 4.10 -12.79
CA PRO A 65 -9.76 3.16 -13.41
C PRO A 65 -9.05 2.00 -14.11
N ASN A 66 -7.77 2.14 -14.46
CA ASN A 66 -6.98 1.12 -15.13
C ASN A 66 -6.55 0.00 -14.14
N TYR A 67 -7.09 -1.19 -14.34
CA TYR A 67 -6.79 -2.36 -13.52
C TYR A 67 -5.29 -2.69 -13.47
N VAL A 68 -4.60 -2.66 -14.62
CA VAL A 68 -3.19 -3.01 -14.71
C VAL A 68 -2.36 -2.00 -13.92
N THR A 69 -2.64 -0.70 -14.09
CA THR A 69 -1.95 0.36 -13.38
C THR A 69 -2.16 0.27 -11.88
N ARG A 70 -3.41 0.08 -11.40
CA ARG A 70 -3.67 -0.13 -9.96
C ARG A 70 -2.88 -1.33 -9.42
N ARG A 71 -2.96 -2.48 -10.09
CA ARG A 71 -2.31 -3.72 -9.64
C ARG A 71 -0.80 -3.57 -9.57
N GLN A 72 -0.18 -3.04 -10.61
CA GLN A 72 1.27 -2.90 -10.67
C GLN A 72 1.78 -1.83 -9.68
N SER A 73 1.07 -0.70 -9.57
CA SER A 73 1.42 0.36 -8.61
C SER A 73 1.29 -0.09 -7.17
N LEU A 74 0.28 -0.91 -6.85
CA LEU A 74 0.10 -1.45 -5.49
C LEU A 74 1.21 -2.45 -5.13
N LYS A 75 1.60 -3.30 -6.09
CA LYS A 75 2.75 -4.20 -5.92
C LYS A 75 4.05 -3.40 -5.70
N LEU A 76 4.31 -2.42 -6.56
CA LEU A 76 5.50 -1.56 -6.45
C LEU A 76 5.54 -0.78 -5.13
N LEU A 77 4.40 -0.28 -4.66
CA LEU A 77 4.29 0.38 -3.35
C LEU A 77 4.74 -0.56 -2.24
N SER A 78 4.27 -1.80 -2.25
CA SER A 78 4.70 -2.78 -1.24
C SER A 78 6.19 -3.10 -1.33
N GLU A 79 6.77 -3.10 -2.53
CA GLU A 79 8.20 -3.35 -2.73
C GLU A 79 9.03 -2.23 -2.09
N PHE A 80 8.90 -0.97 -2.52
CA PHE A 80 9.77 0.09 -1.98
C PHE A 80 9.40 0.53 -0.57
N LEU A 81 8.12 0.49 -0.17
CA LEU A 81 7.71 1.00 1.15
C LEU A 81 8.22 0.13 2.29
N LEU A 82 8.39 -1.17 2.05
CA LEU A 82 8.81 -2.13 3.08
C LEU A 82 10.33 -2.36 3.11
N GLU A 83 11.08 -1.66 2.24
CA GLU A 83 12.54 -1.71 2.27
C GLU A 83 13.12 -1.06 3.52
N SER A 84 14.22 -1.63 4.01
CA SER A 84 14.89 -1.17 5.22
C SER A 84 15.36 0.30 5.13
N SER A 85 15.82 0.69 3.94
CA SER A 85 16.22 2.04 3.56
C SER A 85 15.08 3.06 3.62
N ASN A 86 13.83 2.61 3.52
CA ASN A 86 12.62 3.43 3.53
C ASN A 86 11.84 3.34 4.85
N SER A 87 12.43 2.79 5.91
CA SER A 87 11.73 2.56 7.18
C SER A 87 11.13 3.82 7.82
N HIS A 88 11.73 5.01 7.66
CA HIS A 88 11.16 6.27 8.14
C HIS A 88 10.00 6.77 7.25
N ILE A 89 10.07 6.54 5.94
CA ILE A 89 8.99 6.83 4.99
C ILE A 89 7.79 5.94 5.32
N MET A 90 8.01 4.64 5.54
CA MET A 90 6.99 3.71 5.99
C MET A 90 6.34 4.17 7.30
N LYS A 91 7.14 4.55 8.31
CA LYS A 91 6.64 5.04 9.60
C LYS A 91 5.77 6.29 9.45
N ARG A 92 6.11 7.21 8.53
CA ARG A 92 5.26 8.37 8.19
C ARG A 92 3.98 7.93 7.48
N TYR A 93 4.08 7.05 6.50
CA TYR A 93 2.95 6.57 5.70
C TYR A 93 1.87 5.88 6.55
N ILE A 94 2.27 5.00 7.47
CA ILE A 94 1.32 4.18 8.25
C ILE A 94 0.61 4.92 9.39
N VAL A 95 0.91 6.20 9.60
CA VAL A 95 0.19 7.05 10.56
C VAL A 95 -0.85 7.95 9.88
N GLU A 96 -0.90 7.97 8.55
CA GLU A 96 -1.80 8.84 7.79
C GLU A 96 -3.15 8.18 7.48
N VAL A 97 -4.22 8.82 7.94
CA VAL A 97 -5.62 8.36 7.75
C VAL A 97 -5.98 8.23 6.27
N ARG A 98 -5.45 9.11 5.42
CA ARG A 98 -5.71 9.10 3.98
C ARG A 98 -5.31 7.76 3.36
N TYR A 99 -4.07 7.33 3.58
CA TYR A 99 -3.56 6.09 3.00
C TYR A 99 -4.22 4.84 3.59
N LEU A 100 -4.60 4.86 4.88
CA LEU A 100 -5.42 3.77 5.44
C LEU A 100 -6.73 3.61 4.66
N LYS A 101 -7.44 4.71 4.38
CA LYS A 101 -8.71 4.67 3.64
C LYS A 101 -8.54 4.15 2.21
N VAL A 102 -7.43 4.49 1.54
CA VAL A 102 -7.09 3.94 0.22
C VAL A 102 -6.95 2.42 0.31
N MET A 103 -6.15 1.90 1.26
CA MET A 103 -5.98 0.46 1.44
C MET A 103 -7.29 -0.25 1.80
N MET A 104 -8.10 0.32 2.69
CA MET A 104 -9.43 -0.21 3.03
C MET A 104 -10.41 -0.21 1.85
N THR A 105 -10.23 0.69 0.88
CA THR A 105 -11.04 0.71 -0.34
C THR A 105 -10.57 -0.37 -1.30
N LEU A 106 -9.26 -0.54 -1.47
CA LEU A 106 -8.67 -1.58 -2.32
C LEU A 106 -8.93 -3.01 -1.80
N LEU A 107 -9.09 -3.19 -0.49
CA LEU A 107 -9.56 -4.46 0.09
C LEU A 107 -10.97 -4.86 -0.37
N LYS A 108 -11.74 -3.93 -0.94
CA LYS A 108 -13.09 -4.17 -1.49
C LYS A 108 -13.08 -4.25 -3.02
N ASP A 109 -11.92 -4.16 -3.67
CA ASP A 109 -11.81 -4.26 -5.13
C ASP A 109 -12.31 -5.63 -5.61
N SER A 110 -12.84 -5.71 -6.83
CA SER A 110 -13.35 -6.97 -7.39
C SER A 110 -12.25 -7.98 -7.71
N SER A 111 -11.00 -7.55 -7.84
CA SER A 111 -9.85 -8.41 -8.12
C SER A 111 -9.19 -8.93 -6.85
N LYS A 112 -9.19 -10.25 -6.68
CA LYS A 112 -8.46 -10.93 -5.58
C LYS A 112 -6.99 -10.54 -5.50
N ASN A 113 -6.33 -10.34 -6.64
CA ASN A 113 -4.91 -9.94 -6.67
C ASN A 113 -4.69 -8.55 -6.06
N ILE A 114 -5.62 -7.62 -6.30
CA ILE A 114 -5.58 -6.28 -5.70
C ILE A 114 -5.88 -6.38 -4.21
N GLN A 115 -6.87 -7.16 -3.81
CA GLN A 115 -7.20 -7.37 -2.40
C GLN A 115 -6.01 -7.92 -1.60
N ILE A 116 -5.32 -8.95 -2.11
CA ILE A 116 -4.13 -9.55 -1.48
C ILE A 116 -2.99 -8.51 -1.38
N SER A 117 -2.72 -7.79 -2.46
CA SER A 117 -1.67 -6.75 -2.45
C SER A 117 -1.99 -5.61 -1.49
N ALA A 118 -3.26 -5.21 -1.38
CA ALA A 118 -3.73 -4.20 -0.45
C ALA A 118 -3.60 -4.70 1.01
N PHE A 119 -3.86 -5.98 1.25
CA PHE A 119 -3.68 -6.60 2.56
C PHE A 119 -2.23 -6.50 3.05
N HIS A 120 -1.24 -6.74 2.19
CA HIS A 120 0.18 -6.66 2.58
C HIS A 120 0.60 -5.27 3.07
N ILE A 121 -0.05 -4.20 2.60
CA ILE A 121 0.20 -2.84 3.11
C ILE A 121 -0.70 -2.55 4.30
N PHE A 122 -1.98 -2.92 4.23
CA PHE A 122 -2.95 -2.73 5.32
C PHE A 122 -2.49 -3.39 6.63
N LYS A 123 -1.90 -4.59 6.58
CA LYS A 123 -1.36 -5.27 7.76
C LYS A 123 -0.34 -4.42 8.51
N VAL A 124 0.42 -3.57 7.83
CA VAL A 124 1.44 -2.71 8.46
C VAL A 124 0.79 -1.56 9.24
N PHE A 125 -0.33 -1.01 8.76
CA PHE A 125 -1.13 -0.04 9.53
C PHE A 125 -1.67 -0.66 10.82
N VAL A 126 -2.19 -1.88 10.72
CA VAL A 126 -2.79 -2.60 11.86
C VAL A 126 -1.71 -3.13 12.81
N ALA A 127 -0.54 -3.52 12.32
CA ALA A 127 0.57 -3.98 13.16
C ALA A 127 1.34 -2.84 13.84
N ASN A 128 1.13 -1.58 13.44
CA ASN A 128 1.87 -0.44 14.00
C ASN A 128 1.65 -0.32 15.53
N PRO A 129 2.70 -0.46 16.37
CA PRO A 129 2.56 -0.33 17.81
C PRO A 129 2.15 1.11 18.22
N ASN A 130 2.57 2.11 17.44
CA ASN A 130 2.33 3.54 17.66
C ASN A 130 1.16 4.07 16.81
N LYS A 131 0.13 3.24 16.59
CA LYS A 131 -1.10 3.63 15.88
C LYS A 131 -1.71 4.93 16.44
N PRO A 132 -1.93 5.98 15.62
CA PRO A 132 -2.66 7.17 16.01
C PRO A 132 -4.09 6.87 16.45
N ARG A 133 -4.66 7.76 17.27
CA ARG A 133 -6.04 7.60 17.79
C ARG A 133 -7.05 7.53 16.65
N GLU A 134 -6.90 8.36 15.63
CA GLU A 134 -7.79 8.42 14.47
C GLU A 134 -7.81 7.10 13.71
N ILE A 135 -6.64 6.47 13.52
CA ILE A 135 -6.51 5.14 12.91
C ILE A 135 -7.21 4.08 13.76
N LYS A 136 -6.99 4.07 15.09
CA LYS A 136 -7.69 3.16 16.01
C LYS A 136 -9.21 3.31 15.93
N VAL A 137 -9.71 4.55 15.92
CA VAL A 137 -11.14 4.85 15.81
C VAL A 137 -11.71 4.36 14.48
N ILE A 138 -11.00 4.54 13.35
CA ILE A 138 -11.45 4.05 12.04
C ILE A 138 -11.52 2.52 12.04
N LEU A 139 -10.49 1.84 12.53
CA LEU A 139 -10.48 0.37 12.63
C LEU A 139 -11.61 -0.13 13.52
N ALA A 140 -11.80 0.47 14.70
CA ALA A 140 -12.88 0.11 15.63
C ALA A 140 -14.28 0.33 15.02
N LYS A 141 -14.53 1.47 14.37
CA LYS A 141 -15.82 1.76 13.73
C LYS A 141 -16.15 0.83 12.57
N ASN A 142 -15.14 0.28 11.89
CA ASN A 142 -15.31 -0.58 10.72
C ASN A 142 -15.01 -2.06 10.99
N HIS A 143 -14.77 -2.46 12.25
CA HIS A 143 -14.23 -3.78 12.59
C HIS A 143 -15.06 -4.94 12.04
N GLU A 144 -16.39 -4.94 12.18
CA GLU A 144 -17.27 -6.01 11.68
C GLU A 144 -17.06 -6.27 10.18
N LYS A 145 -17.13 -5.20 9.37
CA LYS A 145 -16.94 -5.29 7.92
C LYS A 145 -15.51 -5.66 7.54
N LEU A 146 -14.51 -5.17 8.29
CA LEU A 146 -13.12 -5.52 8.06
C LEU A 146 -12.87 -7.01 8.32
N LEU A 147 -13.40 -7.54 9.42
CA LEU A 147 -13.30 -8.96 9.75
C LEU A 147 -13.98 -9.82 8.68
N GLU A 148 -15.17 -9.43 8.23
CA GLU A 148 -15.87 -10.11 7.13
C GLU A 148 -15.04 -10.14 5.84
N LEU A 149 -14.44 -9.00 5.44
CA LEU A 149 -13.59 -8.93 4.26
C LEU A 149 -12.35 -9.83 4.39
N LEU A 150 -11.69 -9.80 5.55
CA LEU A 150 -10.50 -10.63 5.79
C LEU A 150 -10.84 -12.12 5.87
N HIS A 151 -11.98 -12.49 6.43
CA HIS A 151 -12.40 -13.90 6.50
C HIS A 151 -12.64 -14.50 5.11
N ASN A 152 -13.09 -13.69 4.16
CA ASN A 152 -13.34 -14.08 2.77
C ASN A 152 -12.11 -13.95 1.86
N LEU A 153 -11.03 -13.34 2.34
CA LEU A 153 -9.78 -13.18 1.61
C LEU A 153 -8.95 -14.47 1.69
N SER A 154 -8.47 -14.97 0.55
CA SER A 154 -7.67 -16.20 0.46
C SER A 154 -6.53 -16.02 -0.54
N ALA A 155 -5.30 -16.42 -0.19
CA ALA A 155 -4.10 -16.22 -1.02
C ALA A 155 -4.12 -16.98 -2.37
N GLY A 156 -4.78 -18.13 -2.46
CA GLY A 156 -4.85 -18.90 -3.70
C GLY A 156 -4.79 -20.39 -3.43
N LYS A 157 -4.20 -21.16 -4.34
CA LYS A 157 -3.86 -22.58 -4.13
C LYS A 157 -2.33 -22.72 -4.23
N GLY A 158 -1.64 -22.69 -3.09
CA GLY A 158 -0.19 -22.86 -2.95
C GLY A 158 0.19 -22.99 -1.47
N ALA A 159 0.29 -24.24 -0.97
CA ALA A 159 0.25 -24.56 0.45
C ALA A 159 1.19 -23.74 1.37
N ALA A 160 2.44 -23.50 0.98
CA ALA A 160 3.41 -22.85 1.90
C ALA A 160 3.26 -21.32 1.98
N GLU A 161 3.00 -20.64 0.85
CA GLU A 161 2.74 -19.18 0.86
C GLU A 161 1.33 -18.89 1.41
N ASP A 162 0.39 -19.82 1.19
CA ASP A 162 -0.94 -19.75 1.78
C ASP A 162 -0.88 -19.83 3.32
N ASP A 163 -0.05 -20.71 3.89
CA ASP A 163 0.06 -20.86 5.35
C ASP A 163 0.55 -19.57 6.04
N GLN A 164 1.61 -18.93 5.50
CA GLN A 164 2.11 -17.66 6.05
C GLN A 164 1.06 -16.55 5.92
N PHE A 165 0.40 -16.46 4.76
CA PHE A 165 -0.63 -15.45 4.54
C PHE A 165 -1.80 -15.62 5.52
N GLU A 166 -2.26 -16.85 5.76
CA GLU A 166 -3.35 -17.13 6.69
C GLU A 166 -2.96 -16.81 8.14
N GLU A 167 -1.73 -17.12 8.57
CA GLU A 167 -1.23 -16.74 9.90
C GLU A 167 -1.22 -15.21 10.08
N GLU A 168 -0.65 -14.47 9.12
CA GLU A 168 -0.63 -13.02 9.15
C GLU A 168 -2.06 -12.45 9.20
N LYS A 169 -2.97 -13.00 8.41
CA LYS A 169 -4.38 -12.59 8.37
C LYS A 169 -5.06 -12.80 9.72
N GLU A 170 -4.86 -13.95 10.36
CA GLU A 170 -5.42 -14.25 11.67
C GLU A 170 -4.90 -13.27 12.74
N LEU A 171 -3.61 -12.95 12.72
CA LEU A 171 -3.02 -11.97 13.64
C LEU A 171 -3.63 -10.58 13.45
N ILE A 172 -3.81 -10.15 12.20
CA ILE A 172 -4.44 -8.86 11.87
C ILE A 172 -5.91 -8.82 12.32
N MET A 173 -6.66 -9.91 12.13
CA MET A 173 -8.05 -10.01 12.60
C MET A 173 -8.14 -9.89 14.13
N LYS A 174 -7.30 -10.62 14.87
CA LYS A 174 -7.21 -10.52 16.35
C LYS A 174 -6.87 -9.12 16.82
N GLU A 175 -5.97 -8.42 16.12
CA GLU A 175 -5.61 -7.04 16.46
C GLU A 175 -6.76 -6.05 16.22
N ILE A 176 -7.51 -6.21 15.13
CA ILE A 176 -8.71 -5.39 14.85
C ILE A 176 -9.75 -5.58 15.95
N GLU A 177 -10.01 -6.82 16.37
CA GLU A 177 -10.93 -7.11 17.49
C GLU A 177 -10.45 -6.50 18.82
N ARG A 178 -9.13 -6.56 19.09
CA ARG A 178 -8.55 -5.94 20.28
C ARG A 178 -8.76 -4.43 20.26
N VAL A 179 -8.41 -3.77 19.17
CA VAL A 179 -8.58 -2.31 19.00
C VAL A 179 -10.04 -1.90 19.14
N ALA A 180 -10.97 -2.67 18.55
CA ALA A 180 -12.41 -2.41 18.67
C ALA A 180 -12.91 -2.50 20.11
N ARG A 181 -12.46 -3.52 20.87
CA ARG A 181 -12.82 -3.67 22.29
C ARG A 181 -12.26 -2.53 23.15
N THR A 182 -10.98 -2.19 23.01
CA THR A 182 -10.37 -1.10 23.77
C THR A 182 -11.03 0.24 23.49
N CYS A 183 -11.35 0.54 22.22
CA CYS A 183 -11.99 1.80 21.86
C CYS A 183 -13.41 1.95 22.45
N ARG A 184 -14.16 0.84 22.61
CA ARG A 184 -15.48 0.86 23.26
C ARG A 184 -15.42 1.18 24.76
N LEU A 185 -14.29 0.91 25.42
CA LEU A 185 -14.09 1.16 26.85
C LEU A 185 -13.63 2.60 27.16
N GLU A 186 -13.13 3.31 26.15
CA GLU A 186 -12.60 4.68 26.26
C GLU A 186 -13.57 5.76 25.72
N CYS A 187 -14.79 5.37 25.32
CA CYS A 187 -15.84 6.27 24.82
C CYS A 187 -16.85 6.64 25.91
#